data_AF-A0A950Y110-F1
#
_entry.id   AF-A0A950Y110-F1
#
_cell.length_a   1.000
_cell.length_b   1.000
_cell.length_c   1.000
_cell.angle_alpha   90.00
_cell.angle_beta   90.00
_cell.angle_gamma   90.00
#
_symmetry.space_group_name_H-M   'P 1'
#
loop_
_entity.id
_entity.type
_entity.pdbx_description
1 polymer ?
#
loop_
_entity_poly.entity_id
_entity_poly.type
_entity_poly.pdbx_seq_one_letter_code
_entity_poly.pdbx_strand_id
1 'polypeptide(L)'
;MSFRKIICTRVAIAAVLSVALMPAASAQAPAQGQGRAGGQAGGGGGGRGRGAAAPLYTPAPGAKDLKAVLFNWAWYMGMLRSSEERDLIMTLEYEGKGAIQADGQPCNVTKYRTSISYQMSGERIQYTGTRPNGQSCSNVEVLSGAYAWNEDIPGAELVPGKGKATPMPATVEERMIRLWAGPQGAFKGAMAGISDPPEMAPRPQRVPADVSMAGKTSVAWEGNKPVVTFPIPGVPNAIAAATLDAKFMPERVVVKNGANTYEFTYSNYKDWNNPLNPAEAFYAGRMIEKKNGAVVRDITTTLTEVGQMYVVMPVPASVKAAIKPTNQPPNWTLNVDARPAPATQTAAAVTPRLPDGHPDMTGNWGGPPLAITGGGNRRCSPTQTPDGGINPGTGCKIPMDNFWVDYEYISPSRFGLTGSEAVLKPSHPIYKPELWDKIQELDQWTNKYDPIMTCQPMGMPREGTPSRIIQSATDIVFFYTTSDYGGGNIEFRDIPTDGRARPNTVEAYYMGLSIGKWEGDTLVIDSTNFVDTTWFGRGGLLHSADMHIIEKLTRKGDQILYQETVEDPDDLVEPWVMPDKILQLRTGAPQIIHERANCEVYETGDFSTQLRH
;
A
#
# COMPACT_ATOMS: atom_id res chain seq x y z
N MET A 1 -51.05 -27.00 28.02
CA MET A 1 -51.26 -28.22 28.83
C MET A 1 -49.89 -28.82 29.18
N SER A 2 -49.71 -29.13 30.46
CA SER A 2 -48.70 -30.00 31.07
C SER A 2 -47.23 -29.52 31.21
N PHE A 3 -46.96 -29.09 32.45
CA PHE A 3 -45.66 -29.15 33.14
C PHE A 3 -45.15 -30.59 33.28
N ARG A 4 -43.82 -30.79 33.22
CA ARG A 4 -43.13 -31.77 34.08
C ARG A 4 -41.77 -31.24 34.56
N LYS A 5 -41.60 -31.28 35.88
CA LYS A 5 -40.39 -31.04 36.68
C LYS A 5 -39.64 -32.37 36.92
N ILE A 6 -38.56 -32.25 37.70
CA ILE A 6 -37.81 -33.21 38.54
C ILE A 6 -36.72 -34.01 37.77
N ILE A 7 -35.43 -34.18 38.18
CA ILE A 7 -34.74 -34.23 39.49
C ILE A 7 -33.27 -33.78 39.38
N CYS A 8 -32.78 -33.07 40.40
CA CYS A 8 -31.36 -32.82 40.70
C CYS A 8 -30.64 -34.06 41.26
N THR A 9 -29.38 -34.28 40.88
CA THR A 9 -28.41 -34.98 41.74
C THR A 9 -27.12 -34.18 41.80
N ARG A 10 -26.76 -33.74 43.01
CA ARG A 10 -25.50 -33.10 43.36
C ARG A 10 -24.43 -34.19 43.56
N VAL A 11 -23.25 -33.98 43.00
CA VAL A 11 -21.99 -34.55 43.54
C VAL A 11 -21.01 -33.39 43.64
N ALA A 12 -20.43 -33.22 44.82
CA ALA A 12 -19.36 -32.28 45.11
C ALA A 12 -18.25 -33.04 45.87
N ILE A 13 -17.08 -32.36 45.98
CA ILE A 13 -15.87 -32.67 46.78
C ILE A 13 -14.77 -33.34 45.92
N ALA A 14 -13.53 -32.87 45.84
CA ALA A 14 -12.84 -31.66 46.28
C ALA A 14 -11.49 -31.58 45.53
N ALA A 15 -11.04 -30.38 45.16
CA ALA A 15 -9.67 -30.16 44.69
C ALA A 15 -8.92 -29.29 45.71
N VAL A 16 -7.83 -29.83 46.23
CA VAL A 16 -6.97 -29.25 47.25
C VAL A 16 -6.21 -28.05 46.66
N LEU A 17 -6.40 -26.87 47.26
CA LEU A 17 -5.61 -25.67 46.98
C LEU A 17 -4.23 -25.81 47.64
N SER A 18 -3.16 -25.84 46.83
CA SER A 18 -1.78 -25.70 47.31
C SER A 18 -1.25 -24.35 46.84
N VAL A 19 -1.18 -23.38 47.75
CA VAL A 19 -0.55 -22.07 47.51
C VAL A 19 0.96 -22.24 47.72
N ALA A 20 1.74 -22.07 46.65
CA ALA A 20 3.19 -21.91 46.72
C ALA A 20 3.56 -20.52 46.20
N LEU A 21 3.92 -19.63 47.12
CA LEU A 21 4.60 -18.36 46.87
C LEU A 21 6.05 -18.63 46.49
N MET A 22 6.53 -18.14 45.35
CA MET A 22 7.96 -17.95 45.05
C MET A 22 8.19 -16.75 44.11
N PRO A 23 9.41 -16.15 44.16
CA PRO A 23 9.60 -14.70 44.09
C PRO A 23 10.01 -14.17 42.70
N ALA A 24 9.99 -12.84 42.58
CA ALA A 24 10.46 -12.07 41.44
C ALA A 24 11.92 -12.40 41.07
N ALA A 25 12.18 -12.63 39.78
CA ALA A 25 13.52 -12.75 39.22
C ALA A 25 13.65 -11.98 37.91
N SER A 26 14.74 -11.22 37.85
CA SER A 26 15.25 -10.36 36.78
C SER A 26 15.49 -11.07 35.45
N ALA A 27 15.26 -10.36 34.35
CA ALA A 27 15.60 -10.77 33.00
C ALA A 27 17.13 -10.81 32.78
N GLN A 28 17.64 -11.94 32.28
CA GLN A 28 18.99 -12.09 31.73
C GLN A 28 18.90 -12.76 30.36
N ALA A 29 19.66 -12.22 29.40
CA ALA A 29 19.76 -12.66 28.01
C ALA A 29 20.30 -14.09 27.87
N PRO A 30 19.91 -14.86 26.83
CA PRO A 30 20.42 -16.21 26.65
C PRO A 30 21.80 -16.22 25.98
N ALA A 31 22.68 -17.03 26.55
CA ALA A 31 24.06 -17.27 26.15
C ALA A 31 24.20 -18.27 24.99
N GLN A 32 25.35 -18.16 24.32
CA GLN A 32 25.84 -18.97 23.21
C GLN A 32 25.96 -20.48 23.55
N GLY A 33 25.47 -21.34 22.65
CA GLY A 33 25.67 -22.79 22.67
C GLY A 33 26.81 -23.23 21.75
N GLN A 34 27.79 -23.91 22.32
CA GLN A 34 29.00 -24.47 21.69
C GLN A 34 28.71 -25.60 20.70
N GLY A 35 29.60 -25.70 19.69
CA GLY A 35 29.51 -26.68 18.62
C GLY A 35 29.93 -28.10 18.96
N ARG A 36 29.64 -29.00 18.01
CA ARG A 36 30.25 -30.33 17.92
C ARG A 36 30.46 -30.68 16.44
N ALA A 37 31.71 -30.97 16.10
CA ALA A 37 32.16 -31.42 14.79
C ALA A 37 31.91 -32.93 14.61
N GLY A 38 31.63 -33.32 13.36
CA GLY A 38 31.59 -34.70 12.89
C GLY A 38 31.32 -34.71 11.39
N GLY A 39 32.36 -34.87 10.58
CA GLY A 39 32.27 -34.83 9.12
C GLY A 39 32.02 -36.19 8.47
N GLN A 40 31.42 -36.18 7.29
CA GLN A 40 31.75 -37.10 6.20
C GLN A 40 31.30 -36.52 4.85
N ALA A 41 32.18 -36.64 3.86
CA ALA A 41 32.08 -36.05 2.53
C ALA A 41 31.40 -36.98 1.52
N GLY A 42 30.79 -36.40 0.49
CA GLY A 42 30.65 -37.02 -0.83
C GLY A 42 29.35 -36.74 -1.59
N GLY A 43 29.45 -36.08 -2.75
CA GLY A 43 28.46 -36.17 -3.84
C GLY A 43 27.88 -34.83 -4.31
N GLY A 44 28.46 -34.25 -5.36
CA GLY A 44 28.07 -32.96 -5.93
C GLY A 44 26.73 -32.96 -6.67
N GLY A 45 25.94 -31.92 -6.43
CA GLY A 45 24.84 -31.46 -7.25
C GLY A 45 24.79 -29.93 -7.16
N GLY A 46 24.90 -29.25 -8.31
CA GLY A 46 24.98 -27.78 -8.40
C GLY A 46 23.68 -27.10 -7.94
N GLY A 47 23.56 -26.85 -6.64
CA GLY A 47 22.58 -25.94 -6.09
C GLY A 47 23.04 -24.50 -6.27
N ARG A 48 22.20 -23.67 -6.90
CA ARG A 48 22.33 -22.21 -6.85
C ARG A 48 22.43 -21.81 -5.39
N GLY A 49 23.61 -21.41 -4.95
CA GLY A 49 23.84 -20.93 -3.59
C GLY A 49 22.90 -19.77 -3.31
N ARG A 50 22.01 -19.93 -2.35
CA ARG A 50 21.47 -18.80 -1.61
C ARG A 50 22.69 -18.12 -0.99
N GLY A 51 23.14 -17.02 -1.59
CA GLY A 51 24.17 -16.18 -0.99
C GLY A 51 23.73 -15.87 0.44
N ALA A 52 24.62 -16.09 1.41
CA ALA A 52 24.38 -15.71 2.79
C ALA A 52 23.94 -14.25 2.80
N ALA A 53 22.74 -13.97 3.34
CA ALA A 53 22.30 -12.60 3.54
C ALA A 53 23.40 -11.87 4.32
N ALA A 54 23.74 -10.65 3.89
CA ALA A 54 24.66 -9.81 4.66
C ALA A 54 24.16 -9.73 6.12
N PRO A 55 25.05 -9.81 7.12
CA PRO A 55 24.61 -9.77 8.51
C PRO A 55 23.80 -8.49 8.79
N LEU A 56 22.70 -8.62 9.53
CA LEU A 56 21.89 -7.48 10.00
C LEU A 56 22.81 -6.50 10.74
N TYR A 57 22.72 -5.22 10.39
CA TYR A 57 23.59 -4.20 10.99
C TYR A 57 23.02 -3.80 12.34
N THR A 58 23.77 -4.06 13.41
CA THR A 58 23.48 -3.53 14.75
C THR A 58 24.55 -2.47 15.07
N PRO A 59 24.18 -1.20 15.30
CA PRO A 59 25.14 -0.19 15.72
C PRO A 59 25.88 -0.59 16.99
N ALA A 60 27.19 -0.29 17.04
CA ALA A 60 27.95 -0.49 18.27
C ALA A 60 27.38 0.39 19.40
N PRO A 61 27.39 -0.07 20.66
CA PRO A 61 26.96 0.75 21.79
C PRO A 61 27.69 2.10 21.82
N GLY A 62 26.93 3.20 21.84
CA GLY A 62 27.49 4.56 21.87
C GLY A 62 28.05 5.06 20.53
N ALA A 63 27.84 4.34 19.42
CA ALA A 63 28.22 4.80 18.09
C ALA A 63 27.59 6.17 17.77
N LYS A 64 28.42 7.08 17.22
CA LYS A 64 28.08 8.48 16.99
C LYS A 64 28.09 8.90 15.52
N ASP A 65 28.49 7.99 14.64
CA ASP A 65 28.53 8.20 13.20
C ASP A 65 27.13 8.26 12.59
N LEU A 66 27.04 8.84 11.39
CA LEU A 66 25.77 9.10 10.71
C LEU A 66 24.98 7.81 10.44
N LYS A 67 25.66 6.72 10.08
CA LYS A 67 25.02 5.43 9.82
C LYS A 67 24.31 4.90 11.06
N ALA A 68 25.00 4.90 12.20
CA ALA A 68 24.43 4.46 13.48
C ALA A 68 23.23 5.33 13.90
N VAL A 69 23.33 6.66 13.73
CA VAL A 69 22.25 7.59 14.09
C VAL A 69 21.02 7.39 13.22
N LEU A 70 21.18 7.33 11.88
CA LEU A 70 20.06 7.10 10.97
C LEU A 70 19.42 5.73 11.19
N PHE A 71 20.22 4.69 11.44
CA PHE A 71 19.70 3.37 11.76
C PHE A 71 18.86 3.39 13.04
N ASN A 72 19.40 3.91 14.15
CA ASN A 72 18.71 3.95 15.43
C ASN A 72 17.43 4.79 15.35
N TRP A 73 17.47 5.93 14.65
CA TRP A 73 16.29 6.77 14.43
C TRP A 73 15.15 5.95 13.82
N ALA A 74 15.37 5.34 12.66
CA ALA A 74 14.34 4.55 12.00
C ALA A 74 13.95 3.28 12.79
N TRP A 75 14.91 2.64 13.46
CA TRP A 75 14.68 1.46 14.28
C TRP A 75 13.74 1.75 15.46
N TYR A 76 14.06 2.76 16.27
CA TYR A 76 13.26 3.10 17.45
C TYR A 76 11.91 3.70 17.11
N MET A 77 11.79 4.39 15.96
CA MET A 77 10.49 4.81 15.44
C MET A 77 9.67 3.65 14.85
N GLY A 78 10.25 2.46 14.75
CA GLY A 78 9.60 1.31 14.15
C GLY A 78 9.30 1.55 12.68
N MET A 79 10.26 2.09 11.93
CA MET A 79 10.14 2.31 10.47
C MET A 79 10.81 1.21 9.66
N LEU A 80 11.84 0.56 10.22
CA LEU A 80 12.59 -0.49 9.53
C LEU A 80 11.82 -1.82 9.52
N ARG A 81 11.71 -2.45 8.34
CA ARG A 81 10.93 -3.66 8.08
C ARG A 81 11.65 -4.58 7.11
N SER A 82 11.19 -5.82 6.99
CA SER A 82 11.83 -6.94 6.26
C SER A 82 13.17 -7.40 6.83
N SER A 83 13.69 -8.51 6.31
CA SER A 83 15.05 -9.01 6.62
C SER A 83 16.16 -8.09 6.13
N GLU A 84 15.84 -7.07 5.33
CA GLU A 84 16.78 -6.07 4.85
C GLU A 84 16.64 -4.73 5.55
N GLU A 85 15.72 -4.61 6.52
CA GLU A 85 15.52 -3.43 7.38
C GLU A 85 15.41 -2.13 6.58
N ARG A 86 14.44 -2.08 5.66
CA ARG A 86 14.06 -0.92 4.85
C ARG A 86 13.06 -0.05 5.59
N ASP A 87 13.10 1.26 5.39
CA ASP A 87 11.95 2.11 5.70
C ASP A 87 10.82 1.84 4.71
N LEU A 88 9.67 1.39 5.23
CA LEU A 88 8.51 1.03 4.43
C LEU A 88 7.24 1.82 4.76
N ILE A 89 7.29 2.80 5.66
CA ILE A 89 6.12 3.64 5.95
C ILE A 89 5.95 4.64 4.79
N MET A 90 5.15 4.31 3.79
CA MET A 90 4.93 5.17 2.61
C MET A 90 3.73 6.09 2.76
N THR A 91 2.77 5.70 3.58
CA THR A 91 1.53 6.43 3.85
C THR A 91 1.24 6.46 5.33
N LEU A 92 0.52 7.49 5.76
CA LEU A 92 0.08 7.68 7.13
C LEU A 92 -1.26 8.42 7.12
N GLU A 93 -2.26 7.81 7.72
CA GLU A 93 -3.43 8.55 8.22
C GLU A 93 -3.16 8.92 9.68
N TYR A 94 -3.48 10.15 10.03
CA TYR A 94 -3.22 10.72 11.34
C TYR A 94 -4.46 11.52 11.78
N GLU A 95 -5.00 11.19 12.94
CA GLU A 95 -6.06 11.97 13.57
C GLU A 95 -5.61 12.61 14.89
N GLY A 96 -6.16 13.78 15.17
CA GLY A 96 -5.90 14.50 16.41
C GLY A 96 -6.89 15.62 16.70
N LYS A 97 -6.57 16.37 17.75
CA LYS A 97 -7.30 17.56 18.21
C LYS A 97 -6.32 18.56 18.82
N GLY A 98 -6.68 19.83 18.88
CA GLY A 98 -5.80 20.85 19.44
C GLY A 98 -6.12 22.25 18.97
N ALA A 99 -5.11 23.05 18.70
CA ALA A 99 -5.28 24.42 18.23
C ALA A 99 -4.46 24.70 16.97
N ILE A 100 -5.01 25.51 16.08
CA ILE A 100 -4.31 26.04 14.90
C ILE A 100 -4.55 27.54 14.74
N GLN A 101 -3.65 28.22 14.06
CA GLN A 101 -3.87 29.58 13.54
C GLN A 101 -4.41 29.47 12.10
N ALA A 102 -5.72 29.59 11.94
CA ALA A 102 -6.39 29.60 10.64
C ALA A 102 -6.72 31.03 10.24
N ASP A 103 -6.23 31.49 9.08
CA ASP A 103 -6.39 32.86 8.59
C ASP A 103 -5.96 33.94 9.60
N GLY A 104 -4.89 33.65 10.35
CA GLY A 104 -4.37 34.55 11.39
C GLY A 104 -5.23 34.64 12.66
N GLN A 105 -6.23 33.76 12.82
CA GLN A 105 -7.09 33.67 13.99
C GLN A 105 -6.99 32.30 14.65
N PRO A 106 -7.06 32.22 16.00
CA PRO A 106 -7.04 30.95 16.70
C PRO A 106 -8.31 30.13 16.39
N CYS A 107 -8.11 28.85 16.12
CA CYS A 107 -9.15 27.86 15.90
C CYS A 107 -8.90 26.67 16.84
N ASN A 108 -9.87 26.40 17.73
CA ASN A 108 -9.86 25.21 18.59
C ASN A 108 -10.41 24.03 17.80
N VAL A 109 -9.51 23.16 17.36
CA VAL A 109 -9.76 22.06 16.45
C VAL A 109 -10.22 20.83 17.23
N THR A 110 -11.44 20.38 16.94
CA THR A 110 -12.04 19.17 17.52
C THR A 110 -11.83 17.94 16.65
N LYS A 111 -11.65 18.13 15.34
CA LYS A 111 -11.25 17.08 14.39
C LYS A 111 -10.10 17.60 13.54
N TYR A 112 -8.96 16.94 13.61
CA TYR A 112 -7.82 17.14 12.73
C TYR A 112 -7.54 15.79 12.08
N ARG A 113 -7.58 15.70 10.76
CA ARG A 113 -7.19 14.51 9.99
C ARG A 113 -6.15 14.90 8.96
N THR A 114 -5.06 14.16 8.93
CA THR A 114 -3.99 14.29 7.96
C THR A 114 -3.86 12.96 7.23
N SER A 115 -3.94 13.02 5.91
CA SER A 115 -3.59 11.92 5.00
C SER A 115 -2.24 12.27 4.38
N ILE A 116 -1.23 11.40 4.52
CA ILE A 116 0.12 11.61 3.97
C ILE A 116 0.46 10.49 3.01
N SER A 117 1.00 10.86 1.85
CA SER A 117 1.72 9.94 0.97
C SER A 117 3.10 10.53 0.65
N TYR A 118 4.14 9.89 1.18
CA TYR A 118 5.52 10.31 0.97
C TYR A 118 5.96 10.09 -0.48
N GLN A 119 5.45 9.05 -1.14
CA GLN A 119 5.73 8.74 -2.55
C GLN A 119 5.36 9.89 -3.48
N MET A 120 4.17 10.48 -3.31
CA MET A 120 3.74 11.63 -4.11
C MET A 120 4.25 12.97 -3.57
N SER A 121 4.99 12.96 -2.46
CA SER A 121 5.32 14.16 -1.69
C SER A 121 4.05 14.98 -1.40
N GLY A 122 3.03 14.32 -0.82
CA GLY A 122 1.70 14.87 -0.63
C GLY A 122 1.16 14.73 0.79
N GLU A 123 0.34 15.71 1.16
CA GLU A 123 -0.32 15.82 2.46
C GLU A 123 -1.68 16.51 2.28
N ARG A 124 -2.77 15.89 2.75
CA ARG A 124 -4.09 16.51 2.87
C ARG A 124 -4.45 16.65 4.34
N ILE A 125 -4.69 17.87 4.79
CA ILE A 125 -5.01 18.21 6.18
C ILE A 125 -6.42 18.76 6.22
N GLN A 126 -7.34 17.97 6.75
CA GLN A 126 -8.70 18.39 7.02
C GLN A 126 -8.85 18.73 8.50
N TYR A 127 -9.35 19.92 8.80
CA TYR A 127 -9.68 20.27 10.18
C TYR A 127 -11.05 20.94 10.31
N THR A 128 -11.68 20.72 11.47
CA THR A 128 -12.88 21.44 11.89
C THR A 128 -12.77 21.82 13.38
N GLY A 129 -13.33 22.98 13.72
CA GLY A 129 -13.23 23.54 15.05
C GLY A 129 -14.05 24.80 15.24
N THR A 130 -13.82 25.49 16.35
CA THR A 130 -14.47 26.74 16.71
C THR A 130 -13.46 27.83 17.10
N ARG A 131 -13.73 29.06 16.71
CA ARG A 131 -13.01 30.25 17.14
C ARG A 131 -13.48 30.68 18.54
N PRO A 132 -12.69 31.47 19.29
CA PRO A 132 -13.09 31.99 20.60
C PRO A 132 -14.40 32.77 20.60
N ASN A 133 -14.78 33.38 19.47
CA ASN A 133 -16.04 34.11 19.30
C ASN A 133 -17.24 33.20 18.95
N GLY A 134 -17.06 31.88 18.96
CA GLY A 134 -18.11 30.89 18.66
C GLY A 134 -18.30 30.57 17.17
N GLN A 135 -17.63 31.27 16.25
CA GLN A 135 -17.72 30.98 14.82
C GLN A 135 -17.01 29.67 14.47
N SER A 136 -17.54 28.91 13.51
CA SER A 136 -16.85 27.73 12.98
C SER A 136 -15.58 28.11 12.22
N CYS A 137 -14.57 27.25 12.31
CA CYS A 137 -13.35 27.31 11.52
C CYS A 137 -13.07 25.92 10.97
N SER A 138 -12.87 25.83 9.65
CA SER A 138 -12.59 24.57 8.96
C SER A 138 -11.89 24.84 7.64
N ASN A 139 -11.04 23.93 7.22
CA ASN A 139 -10.41 23.95 5.91
C ASN A 139 -9.95 22.55 5.53
N VAL A 140 -9.69 22.34 4.24
CA VAL A 140 -8.92 21.21 3.73
C VAL A 140 -7.71 21.77 3.00
N GLU A 141 -6.53 21.62 3.59
CA GLU A 141 -5.28 22.05 2.98
C GLU A 141 -4.61 20.88 2.26
N VAL A 142 -4.24 21.06 1.00
CA VAL A 142 -3.62 19.98 0.21
C VAL A 142 -2.27 20.40 -0.35
N LEU A 143 -1.31 19.49 -0.26
CA LEU A 143 -0.05 19.46 -0.99
C LEU A 143 -0.02 18.18 -1.82
N SER A 144 0.38 18.28 -3.09
CA SER A 144 0.65 17.13 -3.95
C SER A 144 1.77 17.48 -4.91
N GLY A 145 2.95 16.95 -4.64
CA GLY A 145 4.18 17.30 -5.34
C GLY A 145 4.43 18.81 -5.31
N ALA A 146 4.49 19.44 -6.47
CA ALA A 146 4.74 20.88 -6.60
C ALA A 146 3.49 21.76 -6.54
N TYR A 147 2.33 21.21 -6.19
CA TYR A 147 1.06 21.91 -6.15
C TYR A 147 0.51 21.99 -4.74
N ALA A 148 -0.07 23.13 -4.40
CA ALA A 148 -0.80 23.32 -3.15
C ALA A 148 -2.11 24.06 -3.41
N TRP A 149 -3.19 23.63 -2.75
CA TRP A 149 -4.51 24.26 -2.84
C TRP A 149 -5.33 24.04 -1.57
N ASN A 150 -6.41 24.80 -1.41
CA ASN A 150 -7.41 24.52 -0.39
C ASN A 150 -8.65 23.91 -1.06
N GLU A 151 -9.34 23.03 -0.34
CA GLU A 151 -10.61 22.45 -0.77
C GLU A 151 -11.70 22.82 0.24
N ASP A 152 -12.92 23.09 -0.23
CA ASP A 152 -14.10 23.23 0.64
C ASP A 152 -14.66 21.86 1.06
N ILE A 153 -14.47 20.85 0.23
CA ILE A 153 -14.71 19.42 0.49
C ILE A 153 -13.49 18.60 0.05
N PRO A 154 -13.16 17.49 0.71
CA PRO A 154 -12.09 16.61 0.23
C PRO A 154 -12.27 16.21 -1.24
N GLY A 155 -11.23 16.40 -2.05
CA GLY A 155 -11.25 16.08 -3.48
C GLY A 155 -12.11 17.01 -4.33
N ALA A 156 -12.27 18.27 -3.91
CA ALA A 156 -12.95 19.30 -4.68
C ALA A 156 -12.45 19.37 -6.14
N GLU A 157 -13.39 19.50 -7.07
CA GLU A 157 -13.20 19.57 -8.53
C GLU A 157 -12.60 18.32 -9.19
N LEU A 158 -12.46 17.19 -8.46
CA LEU A 158 -12.17 15.90 -9.10
C LEU A 158 -13.38 15.34 -9.84
N VAL A 159 -14.59 15.59 -9.31
CA VAL A 159 -15.84 15.34 -10.02
C VAL A 159 -16.34 16.68 -10.58
N PRO A 160 -16.66 16.77 -11.89
CA PRO A 160 -17.12 18.01 -12.49
C PRO A 160 -18.28 18.67 -11.74
N GLY A 161 -18.11 19.94 -11.36
CA GLY A 161 -19.13 20.72 -10.65
C GLY A 161 -19.29 20.41 -9.16
N LYS A 162 -18.41 19.60 -8.54
CA LYS A 162 -18.45 19.27 -7.11
C LYS A 162 -17.32 19.95 -6.35
N GLY A 163 -17.68 20.76 -5.35
CA GLY A 163 -16.72 21.49 -4.52
C GLY A 163 -15.96 22.59 -5.29
N LYS A 164 -15.04 23.24 -4.59
CA LYS A 164 -14.15 24.27 -5.11
C LYS A 164 -12.73 24.07 -4.61
N ALA A 165 -11.80 23.97 -5.55
CA ALA A 165 -10.36 23.95 -5.27
C ALA A 165 -9.80 25.38 -5.45
N THR A 166 -9.18 25.92 -4.40
CA THR A 166 -8.57 27.26 -4.41
C THR A 166 -7.04 27.12 -4.49
N PRO A 167 -6.39 27.44 -5.62
CA PRO A 167 -4.94 27.33 -5.76
C PRO A 167 -4.17 28.21 -4.74
N MET A 168 -3.13 27.65 -4.13
CA MET A 168 -2.31 28.29 -3.08
C MET A 168 -0.81 28.23 -3.42
N PRO A 169 -0.33 28.84 -4.53
CA PRO A 169 1.06 28.71 -4.96
C PRO A 169 2.08 29.21 -3.92
N ALA A 170 1.73 30.22 -3.13
CA ALA A 170 2.61 30.80 -2.11
C ALA A 170 2.83 29.88 -0.88
N THR A 171 2.07 28.79 -0.73
CA THR A 171 2.16 27.89 0.42
C THR A 171 2.85 26.57 0.11
N VAL A 172 3.24 26.32 -1.14
CA VAL A 172 3.86 25.06 -1.58
C VAL A 172 5.08 24.72 -0.72
N GLU A 173 6.04 25.65 -0.59
CA GLU A 173 7.25 25.41 0.20
C GLU A 173 6.96 25.22 1.68
N GLU A 174 6.02 25.98 2.25
CA GLU A 174 5.64 25.85 3.66
C GLU A 174 5.02 24.48 3.95
N ARG A 175 4.13 23.99 3.07
CA ARG A 175 3.51 22.67 3.23
C ARG A 175 4.51 21.55 2.99
N MET A 176 5.43 21.73 2.04
CA MET A 176 6.52 20.79 1.80
C MET A 176 7.47 20.69 3.02
N ILE A 177 7.78 21.83 3.65
CA ILE A 177 8.51 21.87 4.93
C ILE A 177 7.75 21.12 6.02
N ARG A 178 6.43 21.31 6.16
CA ARG A 178 5.61 20.60 7.14
C ARG A 178 5.65 19.08 6.93
N LEU A 179 5.47 18.62 5.69
CA LEU A 179 5.53 17.21 5.32
C LEU A 179 6.88 16.59 5.71
N TRP A 180 7.99 17.20 5.30
CA TRP A 180 9.33 16.64 5.50
C TRP A 180 9.98 16.99 6.84
N ALA A 181 9.39 17.89 7.63
CA ALA A 181 9.81 18.10 9.02
C ALA A 181 9.04 17.21 9.99
N GLY A 182 7.88 16.68 9.59
CA GLY A 182 7.03 15.76 10.37
C GLY A 182 7.79 14.55 10.93
N PRO A 183 7.25 13.84 11.94
CA PRO A 183 8.00 12.81 12.67
C PRO A 183 8.69 11.75 11.80
N GLN A 184 7.98 11.09 10.86
CA GLN A 184 8.63 10.18 9.90
C GLN A 184 9.22 10.93 8.69
N GLY A 185 8.60 12.05 8.29
CA GLY A 185 9.07 12.89 7.19
C GLY A 185 10.51 13.37 7.36
N ALA A 186 10.91 13.75 8.57
CA ALA A 186 12.25 14.22 8.89
C ALA A 186 13.33 13.15 8.65
N PHE A 187 13.05 11.90 9.04
CA PHE A 187 13.94 10.79 8.73
C PHE A 187 14.08 10.60 7.21
N LYS A 188 12.94 10.60 6.50
CA LYS A 188 12.92 10.43 5.04
C LYS A 188 13.64 11.56 4.31
N GLY A 189 13.48 12.80 4.77
CA GLY A 189 14.23 13.96 4.28
C GLY A 189 15.73 13.80 4.51
N ALA A 190 16.14 13.30 5.68
CA ALA A 190 17.54 13.00 5.96
C ALA A 190 18.10 11.90 5.04
N MET A 191 17.33 10.85 4.76
CA MET A 191 17.72 9.81 3.81
C MET A 191 17.71 10.30 2.35
N ALA A 192 16.81 11.21 1.98
CA ALA A 192 16.83 11.82 0.65
C ALA A 192 18.11 12.64 0.41
N GLY A 193 18.72 13.19 1.46
CA GLY A 193 19.97 13.91 1.35
C GLY A 193 21.22 13.04 1.15
N ILE A 194 21.16 11.71 1.35
CA ILE A 194 22.35 10.85 1.25
C ILE A 194 22.64 10.34 -0.17
N SER A 195 21.69 10.41 -1.10
CA SER A 195 21.85 9.93 -2.48
C SER A 195 21.17 10.84 -3.51
N ASP A 196 21.68 10.82 -4.75
CA ASP A 196 21.09 11.51 -5.90
C ASP A 196 21.06 10.55 -7.10
N PRO A 197 19.89 10.13 -7.61
CA PRO A 197 18.56 10.45 -7.09
C PRO A 197 18.28 9.86 -5.69
N PRO A 198 17.37 10.45 -4.89
CA PRO A 198 17.04 9.94 -3.57
C PRO A 198 16.21 8.66 -3.62
N GLU A 199 16.42 7.76 -2.66
CA GLU A 199 15.67 6.52 -2.53
C GLU A 199 14.47 6.67 -1.57
N MET A 200 13.26 6.27 -1.98
CA MET A 200 12.04 6.36 -1.16
C MET A 200 11.90 5.24 -0.11
N ALA A 201 12.45 4.05 -0.37
CA ALA A 201 12.46 2.92 0.58
C ALA A 201 13.87 2.63 1.13
N PRO A 202 14.57 3.65 1.66
CA PRO A 202 16.01 3.61 1.85
C PRO A 202 16.46 2.62 2.93
N ARG A 203 17.74 2.25 2.86
CA ARG A 203 18.44 1.38 3.82
C ARG A 203 19.52 2.15 4.56
N PRO A 204 19.34 2.52 5.84
CA PRO A 204 20.38 3.19 6.63
C PRO A 204 21.70 2.42 6.67
N GLN A 205 21.65 1.09 6.57
CA GLN A 205 22.81 0.19 6.59
C GLN A 205 23.76 0.41 5.40
N ARG A 206 23.30 1.05 4.30
CA ARG A 206 24.11 1.38 3.13
C ARG A 206 24.92 2.67 3.28
N VAL A 207 24.65 3.47 4.31
CA VAL A 207 25.49 4.62 4.63
C VAL A 207 26.90 4.11 4.98
N PRO A 208 27.98 4.76 4.47
CA PRO A 208 29.35 4.40 4.83
C PRO A 208 29.54 4.39 6.35
N ALA A 209 30.36 3.47 6.86
CA ALA A 209 30.69 3.44 8.28
C ALA A 209 31.61 4.62 8.66
N ASP A 210 31.57 5.03 9.93
CA ASP A 210 32.49 6.00 10.54
C ASP A 210 32.50 7.40 9.88
N VAL A 211 31.44 7.79 9.18
CA VAL A 211 31.29 9.12 8.58
C VAL A 211 30.35 10.00 9.40
N SER A 212 30.67 11.29 9.50
CA SER A 212 29.76 12.32 10.03
C SER A 212 28.86 12.93 8.96
N MET A 213 29.11 12.64 7.69
CA MET A 213 28.36 13.18 6.55
C MET A 213 28.31 12.17 5.40
N ALA A 214 27.16 12.07 4.74
CA ALA A 214 26.96 11.36 3.49
C ALA A 214 26.04 12.20 2.60
N GLY A 215 26.50 12.50 1.37
CA GLY A 215 25.81 13.45 0.50
C GLY A 215 25.65 14.83 1.16
N LYS A 216 24.40 15.27 1.28
CA LYS A 216 24.01 16.54 1.91
C LYS A 216 23.49 16.37 3.35
N THR A 217 23.53 15.15 3.88
CA THR A 217 23.07 14.85 5.24
C THR A 217 24.28 14.66 6.15
N SER A 218 24.25 15.31 7.31
CA SER A 218 25.32 15.22 8.30
C SER A 218 24.79 15.08 9.72
N VAL A 219 25.58 14.49 10.60
CA VAL A 219 25.31 14.45 12.03
C VAL A 219 26.35 15.23 12.82
N ALA A 220 25.88 16.03 13.76
CA ALA A 220 26.65 16.63 14.84
C ALA A 220 26.06 16.19 16.19
N TRP A 221 26.73 16.54 17.29
CA TRP A 221 26.27 16.18 18.64
C TRP A 221 26.23 17.41 19.53
N GLU A 222 25.06 17.67 20.12
CA GLU A 222 24.85 18.68 21.15
C GLU A 222 24.79 17.95 22.51
N GLY A 223 25.93 17.87 23.19
CA GLY A 223 26.09 16.99 24.36
C GLY A 223 25.89 15.53 23.99
N ASN A 224 24.81 14.92 24.50
CA ASN A 224 24.44 13.52 24.23
C ASN A 224 23.29 13.38 23.23
N LYS A 225 22.86 14.47 22.58
CA LYS A 225 21.81 14.44 21.56
C LYS A 225 22.41 14.56 20.16
N PRO A 226 22.12 13.63 19.24
CA PRO A 226 22.50 13.81 17.85
C PRO A 226 21.63 14.89 17.20
N VAL A 227 22.25 15.69 16.35
CA VAL A 227 21.61 16.71 15.52
C VAL A 227 21.89 16.38 14.07
N VAL A 228 20.88 15.92 13.35
CA VAL A 228 20.98 15.55 11.94
C VAL A 228 20.55 16.74 11.08
N THR A 229 21.45 17.22 10.24
CA THR A 229 21.21 18.32 9.30
C THR A 229 21.02 17.77 7.89
N PHE A 230 19.98 18.20 7.19
CA PHE A 230 19.61 17.69 5.86
C PHE A 230 18.80 18.73 5.05
N PRO A 231 18.80 18.66 3.71
CA PRO A 231 17.94 19.49 2.87
C PRO A 231 16.48 19.04 2.93
N ILE A 232 15.53 19.96 2.80
CA ILE A 232 14.12 19.61 2.62
C ILE A 232 13.86 19.22 1.15
N PRO A 233 13.37 18.01 0.86
CA PRO A 233 13.02 17.60 -0.50
C PRO A 233 12.02 18.58 -1.15
N GLY A 234 12.30 19.02 -2.37
CA GLY A 234 11.43 19.94 -3.12
C GLY A 234 11.54 21.43 -2.72
N VAL A 235 12.38 21.78 -1.74
CA VAL A 235 12.58 23.17 -1.29
C VAL A 235 14.08 23.51 -1.33
N PRO A 236 14.62 24.04 -2.45
CA PRO A 236 16.06 24.09 -2.73
C PRO A 236 16.94 24.76 -1.67
N ASN A 237 16.41 25.75 -0.95
CA ASN A 237 17.17 26.54 0.03
C ASN A 237 16.82 26.21 1.49
N ALA A 238 15.91 25.26 1.71
CA ALA A 238 15.49 24.92 3.06
C ALA A 238 16.40 23.84 3.65
N ILE A 239 17.01 24.15 4.79
CA ILE A 239 17.85 23.24 5.56
C ILE A 239 17.17 22.95 6.90
N ALA A 240 16.98 21.67 7.19
CA ALA A 240 16.46 21.17 8.46
C ALA A 240 17.60 20.73 9.37
N ALA A 241 17.40 20.92 10.68
CA ALA A 241 18.22 20.35 11.74
C ALA A 241 17.30 19.62 12.74
N ALA A 242 17.36 18.29 12.77
CA ALA A 242 16.61 17.45 13.67
C ALA A 242 17.45 17.08 14.90
N THR A 243 17.06 17.58 16.08
CA THR A 243 17.58 17.12 17.37
C THR A 243 16.81 15.87 17.79
N LEU A 244 17.52 14.77 18.04
CA LEU A 244 16.90 13.52 18.48
C LEU A 244 17.06 13.31 20.00
N ASP A 245 16.09 12.63 20.61
CA ASP A 245 16.08 12.28 22.01
C ASP A 245 16.97 11.06 22.33
N ALA A 246 16.92 10.58 23.58
CA ALA A 246 17.70 9.42 24.02
C ALA A 246 17.31 8.09 23.34
N LYS A 247 16.16 8.03 22.66
CA LYS A 247 15.70 6.92 21.83
C LYS A 247 15.89 7.22 20.34
N PHE A 248 16.66 8.26 19.98
CA PHE A 248 16.85 8.70 18.61
C PHE A 248 15.53 9.08 17.89
N MET A 249 14.46 9.38 18.63
CA MET A 249 13.23 9.93 18.06
C MET A 249 13.37 11.46 17.97
N PRO A 250 12.88 12.11 16.90
CA PRO A 250 13.05 13.54 16.76
C PRO A 250 12.22 14.23 17.84
N GLU A 251 12.86 15.00 18.72
CA GLU A 251 12.17 15.85 19.71
C GLU A 251 11.95 17.26 19.16
N ARG A 252 12.80 17.69 18.23
CA ARG A 252 12.74 19.01 17.61
C ARG A 252 13.33 18.99 16.20
N VAL A 253 12.65 19.63 15.25
CA VAL A 253 13.17 19.90 13.90
C VAL A 253 13.07 21.39 13.62
N VAL A 254 14.21 22.03 13.34
CA VAL A 254 14.26 23.46 12.96
C VAL A 254 14.61 23.56 11.49
N VAL A 255 13.78 24.25 10.71
CA VAL A 255 13.99 24.47 9.28
C VAL A 255 14.18 25.95 9.01
N LYS A 256 15.30 26.30 8.38
CA LYS A 256 15.55 27.66 7.87
C LYS A 256 15.25 27.71 6.38
N ASN A 257 14.40 28.64 5.95
CA ASN A 257 14.13 28.92 4.55
C ASN A 257 14.08 30.44 4.31
N GLY A 258 15.17 31.00 3.79
CA GLY A 258 15.34 32.44 3.64
C GLY A 258 15.24 33.17 5.00
N ALA A 259 14.35 34.16 5.08
CA ALA A 259 14.10 34.90 6.31
C ALA A 259 13.22 34.16 7.33
N ASN A 260 12.58 33.05 6.92
CA ASN A 260 11.66 32.31 7.77
C ASN A 260 12.37 31.18 8.50
N THR A 261 11.98 30.99 9.76
CA THR A 261 12.35 29.83 10.58
C THR A 261 11.09 29.08 10.98
N TYR A 262 11.06 27.78 10.72
CA TYR A 262 10.02 26.87 11.16
C TYR A 262 10.58 25.98 12.24
N GLU A 263 9.85 25.79 13.33
CA GLU A 263 10.25 24.91 14.43
C GLU A 263 9.12 23.93 14.70
N PHE A 264 9.45 22.65 14.70
CA PHE A 264 8.55 21.57 15.04
C PHE A 264 9.07 20.90 16.31
N THR A 265 8.21 20.68 17.30
CA THR A 265 8.57 19.92 18.51
C THR A 265 7.64 18.76 18.69
N TYR A 266 8.19 17.63 19.11
CA TYR A 266 7.51 16.36 19.22
C TYR A 266 7.72 15.74 20.59
N SER A 267 6.67 15.13 21.13
CA SER A 267 6.74 14.45 22.43
C SER A 267 5.70 13.34 22.52
N ASN A 268 5.79 12.53 23.58
CA ASN A 268 4.83 11.47 23.89
C ASN A 268 4.70 10.42 22.75
N TYR A 269 5.85 9.98 22.24
CA TYR A 269 5.89 8.92 21.22
C TYR A 269 5.33 7.61 21.75
N LYS A 270 4.43 7.01 20.97
CA LYS A 270 3.92 5.65 21.17
C LYS A 270 3.35 5.12 19.85
N ASP A 271 2.99 3.85 19.82
CA ASP A 271 2.13 3.31 18.78
C ASP A 271 0.71 3.88 18.98
N TRP A 272 0.28 4.76 18.08
CA TRP A 272 -1.05 5.35 18.05
C TRP A 272 -1.98 4.63 17.07
N ASN A 273 -1.51 3.53 16.46
CA ASN A 273 -2.33 2.76 15.53
C ASN A 273 -3.54 2.16 16.25
N ASN A 274 -4.54 1.75 15.45
CA ASN A 274 -5.72 1.08 15.98
C ASN A 274 -5.27 -0.03 16.97
N PRO A 275 -5.77 -0.05 18.22
CA PRO A 275 -5.35 -1.05 19.21
C PRO A 275 -5.63 -2.51 18.77
N LEU A 276 -6.55 -2.69 17.83
CA LEU A 276 -6.85 -3.97 17.22
C LEU A 276 -5.88 -4.33 16.07
N ASN A 277 -5.09 -3.36 15.59
CA ASN A 277 -4.08 -3.53 14.54
C ASN A 277 -2.80 -2.72 14.85
N PRO A 278 -2.09 -3.04 15.95
CA PRO A 278 -0.83 -2.35 16.28
C PRO A 278 0.20 -2.62 15.18
N ALA A 279 0.89 -1.56 14.74
CA ALA A 279 1.89 -1.66 13.68
C ALA A 279 3.33 -1.61 14.21
N GLU A 280 3.50 -1.40 15.53
CA GLU A 280 4.77 -1.15 16.19
C GLU A 280 5.52 0.05 15.58
N ALA A 281 4.78 0.97 14.96
CA ALA A 281 5.28 2.21 14.37
C ALA A 281 4.93 3.38 15.29
N PHE A 282 5.96 4.08 15.78
CA PHE A 282 5.81 5.11 16.79
C PHE A 282 5.61 6.47 16.14
N TYR A 283 4.58 7.20 16.58
CA TYR A 283 4.31 8.56 16.15
C TYR A 283 4.22 9.51 17.35
N ALA A 284 4.48 10.80 17.10
CA ALA A 284 4.46 11.81 18.14
C ALA A 284 3.03 11.98 18.69
N GLY A 285 2.88 11.94 20.02
CA GLY A 285 1.61 12.12 20.71
C GLY A 285 1.18 13.58 20.84
N ARG A 286 2.15 14.50 20.82
CA ARG A 286 1.92 15.94 20.71
C ARG A 286 2.91 16.56 19.75
N MET A 287 2.40 17.41 18.87
CA MET A 287 3.17 18.10 17.84
C MET A 287 2.88 19.59 17.88
N ILE A 288 3.91 20.40 18.02
CA ILE A 288 3.79 21.86 17.97
C ILE A 288 4.59 22.35 16.78
N GLU A 289 3.95 23.13 15.91
CA GLU A 289 4.55 23.84 14.80
C GLU A 289 4.60 25.33 15.12
N LYS A 290 5.76 25.95 14.93
CA LYS A 290 5.94 27.40 15.01
C LYS A 290 6.53 27.94 13.73
N LYS A 291 6.16 29.18 13.40
CA LYS A 291 6.75 29.98 12.34
C LYS A 291 7.24 31.29 12.94
N ASN A 292 8.53 31.58 12.80
CA ASN A 292 9.19 32.77 13.35
C ASN A 292 8.89 32.97 14.85
N GLY A 293 8.87 31.87 15.61
CA GLY A 293 8.59 31.84 17.05
C GLY A 293 7.12 31.81 17.44
N ALA A 294 6.19 32.15 16.54
CA ALA A 294 4.75 32.10 16.82
C ALA A 294 4.20 30.68 16.59
N VAL A 295 3.40 30.17 17.53
CA VAL A 295 2.74 28.87 17.40
C VAL A 295 1.67 28.93 16.32
N VAL A 296 1.80 28.09 15.30
CA VAL A 296 0.85 27.94 14.19
C VAL A 296 -0.04 26.73 14.43
N ARG A 297 0.49 25.65 15.02
CA ARG A 297 -0.28 24.44 15.36
C ARG A 297 0.20 23.83 16.67
N ASP A 298 -0.72 23.29 17.45
CA ASP A 298 -0.45 22.45 18.63
C ASP A 298 -1.50 21.35 18.64
N ILE A 299 -1.14 20.16 18.15
CA ILE A 299 -2.07 19.05 17.96
C ILE A 299 -1.64 17.87 18.82
N THR A 300 -2.62 17.27 19.49
CA THR A 300 -2.51 16.02 20.23
C THR A 300 -3.07 14.89 19.38
N THR A 301 -2.27 13.85 19.19
CA THR A 301 -2.62 12.66 18.42
C THR A 301 -3.64 11.81 19.15
N THR A 302 -4.63 11.31 18.42
CA THR A 302 -5.66 10.40 18.92
C THR A 302 -5.61 9.04 18.24
N LEU A 303 -5.24 9.02 16.96
CA LEU A 303 -5.14 7.80 16.15
C LEU A 303 -4.08 8.00 15.06
N THR A 304 -3.38 6.94 14.73
CA THR A 304 -2.66 6.82 13.47
C THR A 304 -3.10 5.57 12.74
N GLU A 305 -2.79 5.49 11.46
CA GLU A 305 -2.89 4.27 10.69
C GLU A 305 -1.83 4.30 9.59
N VAL A 306 -0.78 3.51 9.78
CA VAL A 306 0.36 3.44 8.87
C VAL A 306 0.09 2.40 7.78
N GLY A 307 0.55 2.67 6.57
CA GLY A 307 0.46 1.68 5.48
C GLY A 307 -0.93 1.53 4.88
N GLN A 308 -1.75 2.60 4.95
CA GLN A 308 -2.97 2.70 4.15
C GLN A 308 -2.62 2.65 2.65
N MET A 309 -3.29 1.75 1.93
CA MET A 309 -3.03 1.52 0.52
C MET A 309 -3.57 2.64 -0.38
N TYR A 310 -4.64 3.32 0.04
CA TYR A 310 -5.33 4.30 -0.78
C TYR A 310 -5.29 5.70 -0.16
N VAL A 311 -4.13 6.34 -0.26
CA VAL A 311 -3.94 7.75 0.14
C VAL A 311 -3.57 8.57 -1.09
N VAL A 312 -4.56 9.24 -1.68
CA VAL A 312 -4.44 9.95 -2.96
C VAL A 312 -4.71 11.44 -2.84
N MET A 313 -3.93 12.25 -3.54
CA MET A 313 -4.16 13.69 -3.73
C MET A 313 -4.03 14.07 -5.21
N PRO A 314 -4.97 13.63 -6.09
CA PRO A 314 -4.93 14.03 -7.49
C PRO A 314 -5.07 15.55 -7.61
N VAL A 315 -4.25 16.18 -8.44
CA VAL A 315 -4.26 17.65 -8.60
C VAL A 315 -5.39 18.04 -9.58
N PRO A 316 -6.37 18.85 -9.16
CA PRO A 316 -7.44 19.30 -10.05
C PRO A 316 -6.93 20.08 -11.26
N ALA A 317 -7.65 20.02 -12.38
CA ALA A 317 -7.25 20.69 -13.61
C ALA A 317 -7.12 22.22 -13.44
N SER A 318 -7.99 22.84 -12.64
CA SER A 318 -7.95 24.27 -12.29
C SER A 318 -6.65 24.65 -11.57
N VAL A 319 -6.22 23.83 -10.61
CA VAL A 319 -4.98 24.02 -9.84
C VAL A 319 -3.76 23.84 -10.74
N LYS A 320 -3.74 22.80 -11.59
CA LYS A 320 -2.68 22.59 -12.60
C LYS A 320 -2.56 23.79 -13.56
N ALA A 321 -3.68 24.38 -13.96
CA ALA A 321 -3.69 25.54 -14.85
C ALA A 321 -3.23 26.83 -14.14
N ALA A 322 -3.58 27.00 -12.87
CA ALA A 322 -3.29 28.21 -12.10
C ALA A 322 -1.87 28.27 -11.55
N ILE A 323 -1.25 27.13 -11.24
CA ILE A 323 0.08 27.07 -10.64
C ILE A 323 1.09 26.62 -11.69
N LYS A 324 2.14 27.42 -11.87
CA LYS A 324 3.34 27.03 -12.61
C LYS A 324 4.42 26.67 -11.60
N PRO A 325 4.69 25.37 -11.36
CA PRO A 325 5.73 24.94 -10.43
C PRO A 325 7.08 25.60 -10.72
N THR A 326 7.66 26.23 -9.71
CA THR A 326 9.04 26.74 -9.76
C THR A 326 10.04 25.66 -9.38
N ASN A 327 9.66 24.80 -8.43
CA ASN A 327 10.46 23.67 -7.93
C ASN A 327 9.63 22.39 -8.02
N GLN A 328 10.30 21.27 -8.29
CA GLN A 328 9.68 19.95 -8.25
C GLN A 328 10.22 19.18 -7.04
N PRO A 329 9.39 18.32 -6.39
CA PRO A 329 9.93 17.31 -5.50
C PRO A 329 10.94 16.43 -6.26
N PRO A 330 11.89 15.79 -5.56
CA PRO A 330 12.85 14.95 -6.24
C PRO A 330 12.15 13.79 -6.96
N ASN A 331 12.76 13.34 -8.05
CA ASN A 331 12.35 12.11 -8.71
C ASN A 331 12.84 10.92 -7.88
N TRP A 332 12.01 10.47 -6.94
CA TRP A 332 12.30 9.36 -6.07
C TRP A 332 12.62 8.10 -6.86
N THR A 333 13.72 7.44 -6.52
CA THR A 333 13.94 6.05 -6.93
C THR A 333 13.35 5.12 -5.88
N LEU A 334 12.67 4.10 -6.34
CA LEU A 334 12.38 2.92 -5.56
C LEU A 334 13.44 1.89 -5.97
N ASN A 335 13.96 1.11 -5.03
CA ASN A 335 15.15 0.26 -5.22
C ASN A 335 14.96 -0.90 -6.24
N VAL A 336 13.92 -0.87 -7.06
CA VAL A 336 13.69 -1.72 -8.24
C VAL A 336 13.48 -0.92 -9.55
N ASP A 337 13.88 0.36 -9.62
CA ASP A 337 13.70 1.22 -10.81
C ASP A 337 14.61 0.86 -11.99
N ALA A 338 14.45 -0.33 -12.55
CA ALA A 338 14.53 -0.45 -14.00
C ALA A 338 13.12 -0.31 -14.55
N ARG A 339 12.53 0.91 -14.50
CA ARG A 339 11.31 1.26 -15.24
C ARG A 339 11.40 0.53 -16.58
N PRO A 340 10.54 -0.44 -16.86
CA PRO A 340 10.73 -1.16 -18.08
C PRO A 340 10.36 -0.16 -19.16
N ALA A 341 10.90 -0.40 -20.35
CA ALA A 341 10.25 0.18 -21.50
C ALA A 341 8.76 -0.19 -21.46
N PRO A 342 7.85 0.67 -21.96
CA PRO A 342 6.49 0.25 -22.28
C PRO A 342 6.53 -1.13 -22.92
N ALA A 343 5.61 -2.01 -22.52
CA ALA A 343 5.46 -3.34 -23.10
C ALA A 343 5.47 -3.22 -24.64
N THR A 344 6.59 -3.55 -25.25
CA THR A 344 6.79 -3.40 -26.70
C THR A 344 6.99 -4.78 -27.29
N GLN A 345 6.20 -5.10 -28.31
CA GLN A 345 6.33 -6.36 -29.01
C GLN A 345 7.59 -6.39 -29.87
N THR A 346 8.51 -7.29 -29.55
CA THR A 346 9.79 -7.45 -30.23
C THR A 346 9.87 -8.73 -31.08
N ALA A 347 8.83 -9.56 -31.07
CA ALA A 347 8.78 -10.79 -31.84
C ALA A 347 9.07 -10.57 -33.33
N ALA A 348 9.95 -11.40 -33.88
CA ALA A 348 10.33 -11.40 -35.31
C ALA A 348 9.62 -12.50 -36.11
N ALA A 349 8.98 -13.47 -35.43
CA ALA A 349 8.24 -14.54 -36.08
C ALA A 349 7.01 -14.01 -36.82
N VAL A 350 6.65 -14.68 -37.92
CA VAL A 350 5.43 -14.37 -38.67
C VAL A 350 4.22 -14.72 -37.81
N THR A 351 3.26 -13.79 -37.69
CA THR A 351 2.00 -14.04 -36.97
C THR A 351 1.17 -15.09 -37.70
N PRO A 352 0.83 -16.23 -37.07
CA PRO A 352 -0.11 -17.19 -37.64
C PRO A 352 -1.50 -16.55 -37.84
N ARG A 353 -2.19 -16.93 -38.91
CA ARG A 353 -3.51 -16.38 -39.28
C ARG A 353 -4.50 -17.49 -39.58
N LEU A 354 -5.76 -17.24 -39.26
CA LEU A 354 -6.89 -18.08 -39.64
C LEU A 354 -7.29 -17.86 -41.11
N PRO A 355 -8.16 -18.71 -41.69
CA PRO A 355 -8.62 -18.56 -43.08
C PRO A 355 -9.34 -17.23 -43.37
N ASP A 356 -9.93 -16.59 -42.36
CA ASP A 356 -10.55 -15.27 -42.46
C ASP A 356 -9.54 -14.11 -42.51
N GLY A 357 -8.25 -14.41 -42.36
CA GLY A 357 -7.16 -13.46 -42.40
C GLY A 357 -6.83 -12.82 -41.06
N HIS A 358 -7.62 -13.02 -40.00
CA HIS A 358 -7.30 -12.51 -38.68
C HIS A 358 -6.16 -13.32 -38.02
N PRO A 359 -5.39 -12.72 -37.10
CA PRO A 359 -4.42 -13.46 -36.31
C PRO A 359 -5.09 -14.63 -35.57
N ASP A 360 -4.49 -15.82 -35.66
CA ASP A 360 -4.88 -16.94 -34.80
C ASP A 360 -4.38 -16.60 -33.38
N MET A 361 -5.26 -16.56 -32.40
CA MET A 361 -4.95 -16.28 -30.99
C MET A 361 -4.77 -17.57 -30.19
N THR A 362 -5.03 -18.74 -30.78
CA THR A 362 -4.99 -20.04 -30.10
C THR A 362 -3.59 -20.32 -29.56
N GLY A 363 -3.53 -20.68 -28.28
CA GLY A 363 -2.28 -20.98 -27.62
C GLY A 363 -2.37 -21.00 -26.10
N ASN A 364 -1.30 -21.50 -25.48
CA ASN A 364 -1.07 -21.32 -24.06
C ASN A 364 -0.18 -20.08 -23.90
N TRP A 365 -0.66 -19.09 -23.17
CA TRP A 365 -0.02 -17.80 -23.06
C TRP A 365 0.46 -17.62 -21.61
N GLY A 366 1.70 -17.16 -21.46
CA GLY A 366 2.27 -16.79 -20.17
C GLY A 366 2.44 -15.28 -20.13
N GLY A 367 1.88 -14.64 -19.11
CA GLY A 367 2.22 -13.24 -18.81
C GLY A 367 3.42 -13.14 -17.86
N PRO A 368 3.94 -11.92 -17.60
CA PRO A 368 4.59 -11.65 -16.32
C PRO A 368 3.67 -12.14 -15.17
N PRO A 369 4.21 -12.48 -13.99
CA PRO A 369 3.37 -12.94 -12.88
C PRO A 369 2.27 -11.91 -12.64
N LEU A 370 1.08 -12.43 -12.32
CA LEU A 370 -0.10 -11.60 -12.28
C LEU A 370 0.09 -10.49 -11.27
N ALA A 371 -0.11 -9.32 -11.82
CA ALA A 371 0.12 -8.08 -11.16
C ALA A 371 -0.73 -8.06 -9.86
N ILE A 372 -2.04 -8.24 -10.04
CA ILE A 372 -3.08 -7.90 -9.06
C ILE A 372 -3.23 -8.94 -7.94
N THR A 373 -2.67 -10.15 -8.10
CA THR A 373 -2.91 -11.29 -7.21
C THR A 373 -1.67 -11.81 -6.49
N GLY A 374 -0.49 -11.20 -6.65
CA GLY A 374 0.82 -11.80 -6.36
C GLY A 374 1.03 -12.53 -5.01
N GLY A 375 2.24 -13.04 -4.80
CA GLY A 375 2.61 -13.87 -3.63
C GLY A 375 2.79 -13.19 -2.27
N GLY A 376 2.27 -11.97 -2.06
CA GLY A 376 2.32 -11.30 -0.75
C GLY A 376 1.15 -11.69 0.14
N ASN A 377 1.27 -11.44 1.44
CA ASN A 377 0.28 -11.83 2.42
C ASN A 377 -0.85 -10.78 2.52
N ARG A 378 -2.04 -11.20 2.95
CA ARG A 378 -3.16 -10.28 3.22
C ARG A 378 -2.94 -9.59 4.55
N ARG A 379 -3.42 -8.35 4.66
CA ARG A 379 -3.40 -7.58 5.91
C ARG A 379 -4.11 -8.37 6.98
N CYS A 380 -3.47 -8.55 8.13
CA CYS A 380 -4.16 -9.05 9.29
C CYS A 380 -5.31 -8.11 9.67
N SER A 381 -6.53 -8.64 9.61
CA SER A 381 -7.72 -7.90 9.99
C SER A 381 -7.76 -7.74 11.51
N PRO A 382 -8.35 -6.66 12.03
CA PRO A 382 -8.32 -6.35 13.45
C PRO A 382 -8.99 -7.37 14.40
N THR A 383 -9.67 -8.40 13.88
CA THR A 383 -10.30 -9.48 14.67
C THR A 383 -9.66 -10.85 14.48
N GLN A 384 -8.55 -10.96 13.75
CA GLN A 384 -7.85 -12.25 13.57
C GLN A 384 -6.99 -12.57 14.79
N THR A 385 -7.52 -13.38 15.70
CA THR A 385 -6.80 -13.88 16.89
C THR A 385 -6.28 -15.30 16.66
N PRO A 386 -5.32 -15.80 17.46
CA PRO A 386 -5.16 -17.24 17.64
C PRO A 386 -6.52 -17.84 18.01
N ASP A 387 -6.81 -19.04 17.50
CA ASP A 387 -8.12 -19.70 17.62
C ASP A 387 -9.28 -18.92 16.94
N GLY A 388 -8.92 -17.99 16.05
CA GLY A 388 -9.70 -16.85 15.57
C GLY A 388 -9.52 -16.49 14.07
N GLY A 389 -9.90 -17.33 13.10
CA GLY A 389 -9.93 -16.98 11.66
C GLY A 389 -9.21 -17.98 10.75
N ILE A 390 -8.78 -17.54 9.55
CA ILE A 390 -8.15 -18.38 8.49
C ILE A 390 -6.82 -19.06 8.91
N ASN A 391 -6.22 -18.66 10.03
CA ASN A 391 -5.01 -19.29 10.61
C ASN A 391 -5.20 -19.59 12.11
N PRO A 392 -6.04 -20.58 12.49
CA PRO A 392 -6.43 -20.80 13.88
C PRO A 392 -5.25 -21.24 14.78
N GLY A 393 -4.26 -21.96 14.22
CA GLY A 393 -3.10 -22.45 14.99
C GLY A 393 -2.02 -21.41 15.32
N THR A 394 -1.99 -20.26 14.64
CA THR A 394 -0.98 -19.22 14.84
C THR A 394 -1.59 -17.83 15.10
N GLY A 395 -2.79 -17.53 14.61
CA GLY A 395 -3.30 -16.16 14.51
C GLY A 395 -2.34 -15.27 13.68
N CYS A 396 -2.39 -13.96 13.92
CA CYS A 396 -1.44 -12.96 13.39
C CYS A 396 -0.10 -12.94 14.16
N LYS A 397 0.51 -14.12 14.40
CA LYS A 397 1.75 -14.25 15.20
C LYS A 397 2.95 -14.73 14.41
N ILE A 398 2.84 -15.00 13.11
CA ILE A 398 4.06 -15.20 12.33
C ILE A 398 4.67 -13.83 12.01
N PRO A 399 6.01 -13.71 11.93
CA PRO A 399 6.68 -12.45 11.63
C PRO A 399 6.28 -11.81 10.29
N MET A 400 5.44 -12.46 9.48
CA MET A 400 4.95 -11.91 8.22
C MET A 400 3.62 -11.13 8.35
N ASP A 401 2.97 -11.19 9.51
CA ASP A 401 1.58 -10.74 9.70
C ASP A 401 1.44 -9.31 10.25
N ASN A 402 2.47 -8.80 10.95
CA ASN A 402 2.48 -7.48 11.59
C ASN A 402 3.20 -6.43 10.74
N PHE A 403 2.70 -6.13 9.53
CA PHE A 403 3.27 -5.11 8.64
C PHE A 403 4.74 -5.33 8.21
N TRP A 404 5.33 -6.49 8.51
CA TRP A 404 6.74 -6.80 8.24
C TRP A 404 7.07 -7.01 6.76
N VAL A 405 6.05 -7.40 5.97
CA VAL A 405 6.15 -7.71 4.54
C VAL A 405 5.14 -6.90 3.73
N ASP A 406 4.22 -6.20 4.41
CA ASP A 406 2.90 -5.86 3.85
C ASP A 406 2.68 -4.39 3.51
N TYR A 407 3.75 -3.60 3.52
CA TYR A 407 3.72 -2.32 2.83
C TYR A 407 3.73 -2.58 1.32
N GLU A 408 2.94 -1.78 0.60
CA GLU A 408 2.68 -1.73 -0.86
C GLU A 408 3.79 -2.28 -1.78
N TYR A 409 5.04 -2.19 -1.35
CA TYR A 409 6.25 -2.48 -2.12
C TYR A 409 6.96 -3.82 -1.79
N ILE A 410 6.76 -4.43 -0.60
CA ILE A 410 7.31 -5.77 -0.26
C ILE A 410 6.24 -6.87 -0.37
N SER A 411 4.96 -6.50 -0.35
CA SER A 411 3.83 -7.30 -0.85
C SER A 411 3.25 -6.66 -2.13
N PRO A 412 4.06 -6.55 -3.19
CA PRO A 412 3.64 -5.96 -4.46
C PRO A 412 2.38 -6.61 -5.07
N SER A 413 2.10 -7.83 -4.63
CA SER A 413 0.91 -8.60 -4.91
C SER A 413 -0.43 -7.93 -4.69
N ARG A 414 -0.51 -6.89 -3.85
CA ARG A 414 -1.79 -6.26 -3.54
C ARG A 414 -2.31 -5.37 -4.66
N PHE A 415 -1.44 -4.99 -5.60
CA PHE A 415 -1.78 -4.05 -6.67
C PHE A 415 -1.43 -4.51 -8.05
N GLY A 416 -0.37 -5.29 -8.20
CA GLY A 416 0.21 -5.27 -9.53
C GLY A 416 1.58 -5.85 -9.73
N LEU A 417 2.30 -6.19 -8.67
CA LEU A 417 3.71 -5.84 -8.70
C LEU A 417 4.62 -7.05 -8.46
N THR A 418 4.13 -8.29 -8.52
CA THR A 418 5.07 -9.42 -8.52
C THR A 418 5.56 -9.65 -9.93
N GLY A 419 6.83 -9.35 -10.16
CA GLY A 419 7.55 -9.85 -11.32
C GLY A 419 8.14 -8.75 -12.18
N SER A 420 9.47 -8.69 -12.13
CA SER A 420 10.35 -7.76 -12.82
C SER A 420 10.29 -6.33 -12.28
N GLU A 421 11.43 -5.67 -12.40
CA GLU A 421 11.81 -4.32 -11.93
C GLU A 421 10.95 -3.20 -12.57
N ALA A 422 9.71 -3.50 -12.95
CA ALA A 422 9.14 -3.08 -14.20
C ALA A 422 7.77 -2.34 -14.10
N VAL A 423 7.19 -1.96 -12.96
CA VAL A 423 6.01 -1.05 -13.05
C VAL A 423 5.94 -0.15 -11.84
N LEU A 424 6.64 0.98 -11.89
CA LEU A 424 6.61 1.99 -10.84
C LEU A 424 5.90 3.27 -11.27
N LYS A 425 4.82 3.10 -12.03
CA LYS A 425 3.68 4.01 -11.94
C LYS A 425 2.52 3.20 -11.40
N PRO A 426 2.09 3.39 -10.14
CA PRO A 426 0.79 2.90 -9.73
C PRO A 426 -0.25 3.58 -10.62
N SER A 427 -0.79 2.86 -11.60
CA SER A 427 -2.10 3.18 -12.13
C SER A 427 -3.07 2.72 -11.05
N HIS A 428 -3.23 3.49 -9.98
CA HIS A 428 -4.37 3.27 -9.09
C HIS A 428 -5.60 3.88 -9.76
N PRO A 429 -6.74 3.17 -9.74
CA PRO A 429 -7.99 3.81 -10.11
C PRO A 429 -8.20 5.03 -9.22
N ILE A 430 -8.65 6.14 -9.81
CA ILE A 430 -8.97 7.34 -9.03
C ILE A 430 -10.46 7.30 -8.70
N TYR A 431 -10.77 6.84 -7.48
CA TYR A 431 -12.13 6.80 -6.96
C TYR A 431 -12.64 8.20 -6.67
N LYS A 432 -13.96 8.36 -6.77
CA LYS A 432 -14.63 9.56 -6.28
C LYS A 432 -14.37 9.77 -4.79
N PRO A 433 -14.23 11.03 -4.32
CA PRO A 433 -13.79 11.31 -2.95
C PRO A 433 -14.63 10.68 -1.84
N GLU A 434 -15.94 10.51 -2.06
CA GLU A 434 -16.87 9.87 -1.13
C GLU A 434 -16.54 8.39 -0.83
N LEU A 435 -15.75 7.74 -1.68
CA LEU A 435 -15.36 6.33 -1.52
C LEU A 435 -14.01 6.15 -0.84
N TRP A 436 -13.18 7.18 -0.70
CA TRP A 436 -11.80 7.03 -0.19
C TRP A 436 -11.74 6.37 1.19
N ASP A 437 -12.61 6.79 2.11
CA ASP A 437 -12.71 6.18 3.45
C ASP A 437 -13.19 4.73 3.37
N LYS A 438 -14.06 4.41 2.41
CA LYS A 438 -14.56 3.05 2.20
C LYS A 438 -13.45 2.13 1.70
N ILE A 439 -12.63 2.57 0.74
CA ILE A 439 -11.49 1.81 0.24
C ILE A 439 -10.49 1.54 1.37
N GLN A 440 -10.15 2.56 2.17
CA GLN A 440 -9.25 2.41 3.32
C GLN A 440 -9.80 1.42 4.38
N GLU A 441 -11.11 1.45 4.65
CA GLU A 441 -11.78 0.47 5.51
C GLU A 441 -11.68 -0.95 4.92
N LEU A 442 -12.01 -1.12 3.64
CA LEU A 442 -11.99 -2.44 3.00
C LEU A 442 -10.57 -3.03 2.93
N ASP A 443 -9.54 -2.22 2.74
CA ASP A 443 -8.15 -2.67 2.90
C ASP A 443 -7.87 -3.13 4.33
N GLN A 444 -8.20 -2.31 5.33
CA GLN A 444 -7.98 -2.62 6.73
C GLN A 444 -8.66 -3.93 7.14
N TRP A 445 -9.81 -4.22 6.56
CA TRP A 445 -10.65 -5.38 6.85
C TRP A 445 -10.67 -6.42 5.71
N THR A 446 -9.63 -6.45 4.87
CA THR A 446 -9.62 -7.27 3.65
C THR A 446 -9.92 -8.75 3.92
N ASN A 447 -9.35 -9.38 4.96
CA ASN A 447 -9.64 -10.78 5.26
C ASN A 447 -11.12 -11.07 5.62
N LYS A 448 -11.85 -10.06 6.07
CA LYS A 448 -13.26 -10.16 6.41
C LYS A 448 -14.16 -9.93 5.20
N TYR A 449 -13.84 -8.92 4.39
CA TYR A 449 -14.72 -8.44 3.32
C TYR A 449 -14.31 -8.89 1.91
N ASP A 450 -13.09 -9.39 1.71
CA ASP A 450 -12.60 -9.81 0.40
C ASP A 450 -13.44 -11.01 -0.13
N PRO A 451 -14.18 -10.86 -1.24
CA PRO A 451 -15.17 -11.84 -1.70
C PRO A 451 -14.60 -13.22 -2.03
N ILE A 452 -13.34 -13.27 -2.47
CA ILE A 452 -12.61 -14.52 -2.74
C ILE A 452 -12.61 -15.40 -1.50
N MET A 453 -12.52 -14.80 -0.31
CA MET A 453 -12.52 -15.57 0.93
C MET A 453 -13.81 -16.37 1.04
N THR A 454 -14.93 -15.88 0.50
CA THR A 454 -16.26 -16.52 0.53
C THR A 454 -16.54 -17.41 -0.68
N CYS A 455 -15.52 -18.05 -1.24
CA CYS A 455 -15.64 -18.92 -2.41
C CYS A 455 -16.20 -18.20 -3.66
N GLN A 456 -16.16 -16.88 -3.76
CA GLN A 456 -16.56 -16.20 -5.00
C GLN A 456 -15.41 -16.20 -6.02
N PRO A 457 -15.70 -16.24 -7.33
CA PRO A 457 -14.71 -15.92 -8.37
C PRO A 457 -14.03 -14.57 -8.11
N MET A 458 -12.81 -14.37 -8.65
CA MET A 458 -12.08 -13.11 -8.43
C MET A 458 -12.71 -11.94 -9.16
N GLY A 459 -13.36 -12.20 -10.30
CA GLY A 459 -13.90 -11.17 -11.19
C GLY A 459 -12.82 -10.43 -11.97
N MET A 460 -13.23 -9.56 -12.89
CA MET A 460 -12.31 -8.73 -13.68
C MET A 460 -12.11 -7.35 -13.03
N PRO A 461 -10.94 -6.71 -13.20
CA PRO A 461 -9.71 -7.20 -13.83
C PRO A 461 -8.85 -8.11 -12.93
N ARG A 462 -9.27 -8.42 -11.69
CA ARG A 462 -8.47 -9.19 -10.72
C ARG A 462 -8.02 -10.55 -11.22
N GLU A 463 -8.86 -11.24 -11.99
CA GLU A 463 -8.55 -12.51 -12.66
C GLU A 463 -7.32 -12.41 -13.58
N GLY A 464 -7.11 -11.24 -14.17
CA GLY A 464 -5.98 -10.91 -15.01
C GLY A 464 -6.11 -11.40 -16.44
N THR A 465 -4.98 -11.83 -17.02
CA THR A 465 -4.90 -12.20 -18.45
C THR A 465 -5.13 -13.70 -18.66
N PRO A 466 -5.68 -14.11 -19.81
CA PRO A 466 -5.90 -15.53 -20.08
C PRO A 466 -4.57 -16.32 -20.14
N SER A 467 -4.55 -17.48 -19.50
CA SER A 467 -3.45 -18.44 -19.56
C SER A 467 -3.53 -19.34 -20.80
N ARG A 468 -4.74 -19.47 -21.37
CA ARG A 468 -4.98 -20.22 -22.61
C ARG A 468 -6.12 -19.58 -23.39
N ILE A 469 -5.94 -19.55 -24.70
CA ILE A 469 -6.95 -19.07 -25.65
C ILE A 469 -7.26 -20.21 -26.60
N ILE A 470 -8.55 -20.46 -26.84
CA ILE A 470 -9.05 -21.31 -27.91
C ILE A 470 -9.89 -20.43 -28.81
N GLN A 471 -9.54 -20.35 -30.09
CA GLN A 471 -10.29 -19.58 -31.07
C GLN A 471 -11.00 -20.51 -32.06
N SER A 472 -12.31 -20.33 -32.20
CA SER A 472 -13.11 -20.90 -33.28
C SER A 472 -13.31 -19.85 -34.39
N ALA A 473 -14.10 -20.18 -35.42
CA ALA A 473 -14.48 -19.21 -36.44
C ALA A 473 -15.45 -18.12 -35.93
N THR A 474 -16.14 -18.37 -34.81
CA THR A 474 -17.21 -17.51 -34.30
C THR A 474 -17.03 -17.07 -32.87
N ASP A 475 -16.13 -17.69 -32.11
CA ASP A 475 -16.00 -17.49 -30.67
C ASP A 475 -14.54 -17.61 -30.24
N ILE A 476 -14.20 -16.90 -29.17
CA ILE A 476 -12.92 -17.00 -28.48
C ILE A 476 -13.20 -17.38 -27.04
N VAL A 477 -12.56 -18.45 -26.59
CA VAL A 477 -12.66 -18.93 -25.20
C VAL A 477 -11.37 -18.62 -24.47
N PHE A 478 -11.47 -17.85 -23.41
CA PHE A 478 -10.38 -17.55 -22.49
C PHE A 478 -10.46 -18.48 -21.28
N PHE A 479 -9.32 -19.06 -20.90
CA PHE A 479 -9.17 -19.81 -19.66
C PHE A 479 -8.19 -19.11 -18.74
N TYR A 480 -8.58 -18.97 -17.48
CA TYR A 480 -7.78 -18.36 -16.44
C TYR A 480 -7.31 -19.43 -15.47
N THR A 481 -6.01 -19.41 -15.16
CA THR A 481 -5.41 -20.36 -14.20
C THR A 481 -4.85 -19.65 -12.99
N THR A 482 -5.29 -18.41 -12.78
CA THR A 482 -4.92 -17.59 -11.64
C THR A 482 -5.58 -18.14 -10.40
N SER A 483 -4.88 -18.11 -9.28
CA SER A 483 -5.51 -18.25 -7.97
C SER A 483 -4.95 -17.20 -7.03
N ASP A 484 -5.77 -16.78 -6.06
CA ASP A 484 -5.39 -15.86 -5.01
C ASP A 484 -5.61 -16.61 -3.68
N TYR A 485 -4.61 -16.65 -2.78
CA TYR A 485 -4.61 -17.49 -1.57
C TYR A 485 -6.00 -17.58 -0.89
N GLY A 486 -6.62 -18.76 -0.83
CA GLY A 486 -7.94 -18.97 -0.22
C GLY A 486 -9.16 -18.91 -1.15
N GLY A 487 -8.99 -18.61 -2.44
CA GLY A 487 -10.03 -18.69 -3.48
C GLY A 487 -9.51 -18.36 -4.89
N GLY A 488 -10.37 -18.01 -5.84
CA GLY A 488 -9.95 -17.86 -7.24
C GLY A 488 -9.71 -19.22 -7.89
N ASN A 489 -10.82 -19.86 -8.22
CA ASN A 489 -10.82 -21.09 -8.97
C ASN A 489 -10.55 -20.80 -10.45
N ILE A 490 -10.24 -21.86 -11.22
CA ILE A 490 -10.12 -21.75 -12.66
C ILE A 490 -11.48 -21.31 -13.23
N GLU A 491 -11.49 -20.17 -13.88
CA GLU A 491 -12.66 -19.62 -14.58
C GLU A 491 -12.42 -19.59 -16.09
N PHE A 492 -13.50 -19.41 -16.85
CA PHE A 492 -13.43 -19.20 -18.29
C PHE A 492 -14.39 -18.10 -18.74
N ARG A 493 -14.11 -17.52 -19.91
CA ARG A 493 -15.03 -16.63 -20.62
C ARG A 493 -15.26 -17.14 -22.02
N ASP A 494 -16.50 -17.09 -22.46
CA ASP A 494 -16.90 -17.26 -23.85
C ASP A 494 -17.15 -15.88 -24.47
N ILE A 495 -16.46 -15.59 -25.57
CA ILE A 495 -16.43 -14.27 -26.20
C ILE A 495 -16.81 -14.46 -27.68
N PRO A 496 -18.09 -14.27 -28.04
CA PRO A 496 -18.52 -14.29 -29.43
C PRO A 496 -17.80 -13.21 -30.26
N THR A 497 -17.41 -13.57 -31.48
CA THR A 497 -16.71 -12.70 -32.45
C THR A 497 -17.40 -12.66 -33.81
N ASP A 498 -18.56 -13.29 -33.94
CA ASP A 498 -19.35 -13.40 -35.17
C ASP A 498 -20.18 -12.15 -35.52
N GLY A 499 -19.98 -11.05 -34.78
CA GLY A 499 -20.68 -9.78 -34.99
C GLY A 499 -22.11 -9.75 -34.44
N ARG A 500 -22.53 -10.75 -33.67
CA ARG A 500 -23.83 -10.70 -32.98
C ARG A 500 -23.88 -9.56 -31.98
N ALA A 501 -25.09 -9.02 -31.76
CA ALA A 501 -25.32 -8.05 -30.70
C ALA A 501 -25.23 -8.72 -29.32
N ARG A 502 -24.75 -7.98 -28.32
CA ARG A 502 -24.82 -8.38 -26.91
C ARG A 502 -26.29 -8.62 -26.52
N PRO A 503 -26.61 -9.75 -25.85
CA PRO A 503 -27.93 -9.95 -25.27
C PRO A 503 -28.28 -8.81 -24.31
N ASN A 504 -29.49 -8.25 -24.44
CA ASN A 504 -29.99 -7.28 -23.48
C ASN A 504 -30.56 -8.03 -22.26
N THR A 505 -29.69 -8.33 -21.30
CA THR A 505 -30.03 -9.04 -20.07
C THR A 505 -29.72 -8.20 -18.83
N VAL A 506 -30.46 -8.46 -17.75
CA VAL A 506 -30.20 -7.94 -16.39
C VAL A 506 -29.35 -8.89 -15.54
N GLU A 507 -29.03 -10.08 -16.04
CA GLU A 507 -28.14 -11.00 -15.34
C GLU A 507 -26.75 -10.39 -15.20
N ALA A 508 -26.16 -10.57 -14.02
CA ALA A 508 -24.81 -10.14 -13.68
C ALA A 508 -23.88 -11.36 -13.61
N TYR A 509 -22.66 -11.19 -14.10
CA TYR A 509 -21.66 -12.25 -14.24
C TYR A 509 -20.36 -11.84 -13.56
N TYR A 510 -19.66 -12.78 -12.94
CA TYR A 510 -18.35 -12.51 -12.32
C TYR A 510 -17.31 -12.04 -13.34
N MET A 511 -17.32 -12.63 -14.53
CA MET A 511 -16.37 -12.34 -15.60
C MET A 511 -16.90 -11.33 -16.63
N GLY A 512 -18.10 -10.80 -16.39
CA GLY A 512 -18.85 -9.99 -17.34
C GLY A 512 -19.47 -10.81 -18.47
N LEU A 513 -20.40 -10.18 -19.16
CA LEU A 513 -20.84 -10.60 -20.49
C LEU A 513 -19.86 -9.94 -21.47
N SER A 514 -19.34 -10.65 -22.47
CA SER A 514 -18.32 -10.12 -23.39
C SER A 514 -18.76 -10.24 -24.86
N ILE A 515 -18.36 -9.29 -25.71
CA ILE A 515 -18.46 -9.37 -27.17
C ILE A 515 -17.13 -8.92 -27.78
N GLY A 516 -16.60 -9.72 -28.70
CA GLY A 516 -15.38 -9.42 -29.43
C GLY A 516 -15.66 -8.90 -30.83
N LYS A 517 -14.82 -7.99 -31.31
CA LYS A 517 -14.76 -7.54 -32.70
C LYS A 517 -13.33 -7.35 -33.15
N TRP A 518 -13.09 -7.51 -34.45
CA TRP A 518 -11.77 -7.25 -35.04
C TRP A 518 -11.68 -5.82 -35.59
N GLU A 519 -10.63 -5.11 -35.19
CA GLU A 519 -10.20 -3.83 -35.74
C GLU A 519 -8.82 -4.04 -36.40
N GLY A 520 -8.83 -4.46 -37.66
CA GLY A 520 -7.63 -4.94 -38.35
C GLY A 520 -7.09 -6.22 -37.72
N ASP A 521 -5.87 -6.16 -37.18
CA ASP A 521 -5.20 -7.26 -36.48
C ASP A 521 -5.41 -7.26 -34.96
N THR A 522 -6.20 -6.30 -34.45
CA THR A 522 -6.50 -6.17 -33.03
C THR A 522 -7.88 -6.73 -32.72
N LEU A 523 -7.95 -7.68 -31.80
CA LEU A 523 -9.20 -8.11 -31.19
C LEU A 523 -9.56 -7.10 -30.09
N VAL A 524 -10.71 -6.46 -30.22
CA VAL A 524 -11.29 -5.57 -29.21
C VAL A 524 -12.43 -6.31 -28.53
N ILE A 525 -12.34 -6.46 -27.21
CA ILE A 525 -13.38 -7.10 -26.40
C ILE A 525 -14.03 -6.01 -25.54
N ASP A 526 -15.34 -5.94 -25.64
CA ASP A 526 -16.22 -5.05 -24.87
C ASP A 526 -16.94 -5.91 -23.85
N SER A 527 -16.90 -5.56 -22.56
CA SER A 527 -17.48 -6.36 -21.48
C SER A 527 -18.28 -5.52 -20.49
N THR A 528 -19.50 -5.96 -20.15
CA THR A 528 -20.45 -5.29 -19.24
C THR A 528 -21.10 -6.31 -18.31
N ASN A 529 -22.12 -5.91 -17.53
CA ASN A 529 -22.95 -6.79 -16.71
C ASN A 529 -22.14 -7.55 -15.65
N PHE A 530 -21.26 -6.84 -14.96
CA PHE A 530 -20.50 -7.43 -13.88
C PHE A 530 -21.32 -7.46 -12.59
N VAL A 531 -21.07 -8.47 -11.75
CA VAL A 531 -21.58 -8.45 -10.38
C VAL A 531 -20.75 -7.47 -9.55
N ASP A 532 -21.41 -6.60 -8.79
CA ASP A 532 -20.77 -5.57 -7.95
C ASP A 532 -20.17 -6.12 -6.64
N THR A 533 -20.22 -7.45 -6.46
CA THR A 533 -19.66 -8.10 -5.28
C THR A 533 -18.17 -8.35 -5.40
N THR A 534 -17.57 -8.32 -6.61
CA THR A 534 -16.14 -8.53 -6.80
C THR A 534 -15.33 -7.24 -6.65
N TRP A 535 -14.00 -7.38 -6.55
CA TRP A 535 -13.08 -6.24 -6.44
C TRP A 535 -12.11 -6.26 -7.61
N PHE A 536 -11.69 -5.08 -8.07
CA PHE A 536 -10.64 -4.92 -9.07
C PHE A 536 -9.33 -5.61 -8.68
N GLY A 537 -9.06 -5.73 -7.37
CA GLY A 537 -7.87 -6.34 -6.82
C GLY A 537 -7.96 -6.49 -5.30
N ARG A 538 -6.85 -6.89 -4.67
CA ARG A 538 -6.73 -6.83 -3.20
C ARG A 538 -6.76 -5.38 -2.72
N GLY A 539 -6.96 -5.17 -1.41
CA GLY A 539 -6.92 -3.83 -0.81
C GLY A 539 -8.23 -3.05 -0.95
N GLY A 540 -9.36 -3.74 -1.15
CA GLY A 540 -10.67 -3.11 -1.08
C GLY A 540 -11.06 -2.30 -2.31
N LEU A 541 -10.39 -2.52 -3.45
CA LEU A 541 -10.65 -1.82 -4.71
C LEU A 541 -12.00 -2.27 -5.32
N LEU A 542 -13.10 -1.80 -4.75
CA LEU A 542 -14.47 -2.11 -5.17
C LEU A 542 -14.81 -1.55 -6.56
N HIS A 543 -15.94 -1.99 -7.10
CA HIS A 543 -16.53 -1.43 -8.31
C HIS A 543 -18.06 -1.55 -8.27
N SER A 544 -18.73 -0.78 -9.10
CA SER A 544 -20.17 -0.77 -9.23
C SER A 544 -20.64 -1.81 -10.25
N ALA A 545 -21.96 -1.95 -10.37
CA ALA A 545 -22.60 -2.75 -11.41
C ALA A 545 -22.47 -2.10 -12.81
N ASP A 546 -22.17 -0.80 -12.87
CA ASP A 546 -21.98 -0.02 -14.10
C ASP A 546 -20.53 -0.11 -14.63
N MET A 547 -19.72 -1.02 -14.07
CA MET A 547 -18.40 -1.34 -14.62
C MET A 547 -18.51 -1.80 -16.09
N HIS A 548 -17.63 -1.23 -16.91
CA HIS A 548 -17.43 -1.56 -18.31
C HIS A 548 -15.92 -1.76 -18.55
N ILE A 549 -15.55 -2.86 -19.19
CA ILE A 549 -14.14 -3.17 -19.49
C ILE A 549 -13.95 -3.26 -21.00
N ILE A 550 -12.92 -2.56 -21.49
CA ILE A 550 -12.44 -2.64 -22.86
C ILE A 550 -11.05 -3.29 -22.85
N GLU A 551 -10.94 -4.45 -23.48
CA GLU A 551 -9.66 -5.15 -23.70
C GLU A 551 -9.25 -5.07 -25.16
N LYS A 552 -7.96 -4.89 -25.42
CA LYS A 552 -7.38 -4.91 -26.77
C LYS A 552 -6.22 -5.89 -26.83
N LEU A 553 -6.33 -6.88 -27.71
CA LEU A 553 -5.32 -7.91 -27.92
C LEU A 553 -4.78 -7.81 -29.35
N THR A 554 -3.48 -7.54 -29.47
CA THR A 554 -2.79 -7.50 -30.77
C THR A 554 -1.70 -8.56 -30.78
N ARG A 555 -1.74 -9.53 -31.71
CA ARG A 555 -0.72 -10.59 -31.80
C ARG A 555 0.37 -10.25 -32.81
N LYS A 556 1.63 -10.37 -32.38
CA LYS A 556 2.82 -10.29 -33.23
C LYS A 556 3.70 -11.51 -32.99
N GLY A 557 3.75 -12.42 -33.97
CA GLY A 557 4.46 -13.69 -33.84
C GLY A 557 4.00 -14.48 -32.61
N ASP A 558 4.92 -14.65 -31.66
CA ASP A 558 4.72 -15.40 -30.41
C ASP A 558 4.41 -14.49 -29.21
N GLN A 559 3.97 -13.26 -29.47
CA GLN A 559 3.62 -12.27 -28.46
C GLN A 559 2.21 -11.72 -28.66
N ILE A 560 1.48 -11.51 -27.57
CA ILE A 560 0.23 -10.71 -27.54
C ILE A 560 0.48 -9.48 -26.69
N LEU A 561 0.20 -8.30 -27.24
CA LEU A 561 0.06 -7.07 -26.48
C LEU A 561 -1.39 -7.04 -25.98
N TYR A 562 -1.55 -7.05 -24.65
CA TYR A 562 -2.82 -6.99 -23.97
C TYR A 562 -2.93 -5.63 -23.28
N GLN A 563 -3.96 -4.88 -23.63
CA GLN A 563 -4.29 -3.58 -23.07
C GLN A 563 -5.69 -3.63 -22.48
N GLU A 564 -5.91 -2.96 -21.36
CA GLU A 564 -7.15 -3.03 -20.61
C GLU A 564 -7.49 -1.66 -20.03
N THR A 565 -8.73 -1.25 -20.23
CA THR A 565 -9.29 -0.02 -19.66
C THR A 565 -10.58 -0.36 -18.94
N VAL A 566 -10.67 0.06 -17.68
CA VAL A 566 -11.86 -0.10 -16.85
C VAL A 566 -12.56 1.25 -16.74
N GLU A 567 -13.83 1.28 -17.07
CA GLU A 567 -14.72 2.43 -16.94
C GLU A 567 -15.76 2.10 -15.87
N ASP A 568 -15.94 2.99 -14.90
CA ASP A 568 -16.98 2.84 -13.87
C ASP A 568 -17.38 4.26 -13.44
N PRO A 569 -18.38 4.86 -14.11
CA PRO A 569 -18.74 6.25 -13.88
C PRO A 569 -19.40 6.48 -12.52
N ASP A 570 -19.81 5.42 -11.82
CA ASP A 570 -20.41 5.49 -10.49
C ASP A 570 -19.35 5.58 -9.39
N ASP A 571 -18.24 4.85 -9.54
CA ASP A 571 -17.20 4.82 -8.51
C ASP A 571 -15.91 5.58 -8.87
N LEU A 572 -15.58 5.71 -10.16
CA LEU A 572 -14.34 6.34 -10.63
C LEU A 572 -14.56 7.77 -11.16
N VAL A 573 -13.52 8.62 -11.04
CA VAL A 573 -13.54 9.97 -11.62
C VAL A 573 -13.14 9.98 -13.09
N GLU A 574 -12.37 8.97 -13.52
CA GLU A 574 -11.89 8.80 -14.89
C GLU A 574 -11.65 7.31 -15.19
N PRO A 575 -11.68 6.90 -16.47
CA PRO A 575 -11.33 5.54 -16.87
C PRO A 575 -9.95 5.13 -16.35
N TRP A 576 -9.87 3.95 -15.76
CA TRP A 576 -8.64 3.36 -15.28
C TRP A 576 -7.94 2.58 -16.39
N VAL A 577 -6.91 3.20 -16.97
CA VAL A 577 -6.03 2.56 -17.96
C VAL A 577 -4.97 1.74 -17.24
N MET A 578 -5.03 0.42 -17.38
CA MET A 578 -4.07 -0.49 -16.77
C MET A 578 -2.74 -0.50 -17.56
N PRO A 579 -1.61 -0.88 -16.94
CA PRO A 579 -0.35 -1.00 -17.64
C PRO A 579 -0.44 -2.09 -18.72
N ASP A 580 0.09 -1.79 -19.89
CA ASP A 580 0.18 -2.73 -21.00
C ASP A 580 0.95 -4.00 -20.61
N LYS A 581 0.45 -5.17 -21.02
CA LYS A 581 1.03 -6.49 -20.71
C LYS A 581 1.47 -7.17 -22.01
N ILE A 582 2.64 -7.82 -22.01
CA ILE A 582 3.02 -8.75 -23.09
C ILE A 582 2.83 -10.19 -22.61
N LEU A 583 1.96 -10.92 -23.30
CA LEU A 583 1.83 -12.37 -23.14
C LEU A 583 2.77 -13.07 -24.13
N GLN A 584 3.58 -13.99 -23.63
CA GLN A 584 4.48 -14.83 -24.42
C GLN A 584 3.83 -16.19 -24.68
N LEU A 585 3.90 -16.68 -25.91
CA LEU A 585 3.46 -18.03 -26.23
C LEU A 585 4.33 -19.06 -25.49
N ARG A 586 3.70 -19.93 -24.71
CA ARG A 586 4.41 -20.99 -23.98
C ARG A 586 4.59 -22.21 -24.87
N THR A 587 5.84 -22.66 -25.00
CA THR A 587 6.18 -23.92 -25.65
C THR A 587 6.06 -25.07 -24.65
N GLY A 588 5.10 -25.98 -24.85
CA GLY A 588 4.90 -27.15 -24.00
C GLY A 588 3.58 -27.86 -24.29
N ALA A 589 3.44 -29.12 -23.86
CA ALA A 589 2.17 -29.85 -23.99
C ALA A 589 1.05 -29.08 -23.27
N PRO A 590 -0.19 -29.07 -23.79
CA PRO A 590 -1.32 -28.44 -23.12
C PRO A 590 -1.44 -29.00 -21.70
N GLN A 591 -1.36 -28.12 -20.70
CA GLN A 591 -1.66 -28.53 -19.33
C GLN A 591 -3.16 -28.82 -19.22
N ILE A 592 -3.50 -29.84 -18.42
CA ILE A 592 -4.90 -30.04 -18.04
C ILE A 592 -5.30 -28.82 -17.22
N ILE A 593 -6.31 -28.10 -17.71
CA ILE A 593 -6.95 -27.03 -16.97
C ILE A 593 -8.08 -27.72 -16.21
N HIS A 594 -7.91 -27.83 -14.89
CA HIS A 594 -8.91 -28.48 -14.03
C HIS A 594 -10.17 -27.62 -13.96
N GLU A 595 -11.33 -28.25 -13.75
CA GLU A 595 -12.51 -27.51 -13.34
C GLU A 595 -12.26 -26.83 -11.99
N ARG A 596 -13.01 -25.76 -11.73
CA ARG A 596 -13.13 -25.14 -10.42
C ARG A 596 -13.22 -26.18 -9.30
N ALA A 597 -12.40 -26.02 -8.26
CA ALA A 597 -12.43 -26.89 -7.09
C ALA A 597 -13.71 -26.66 -6.26
N ASN A 598 -14.15 -27.70 -5.54
CA ASN A 598 -15.20 -27.57 -4.55
C ASN A 598 -14.75 -26.62 -3.43
N CYS A 599 -15.62 -25.70 -3.03
CA CYS A 599 -15.34 -24.72 -1.97
C CYS A 599 -16.63 -24.53 -1.16
N GLU A 600 -16.56 -24.77 0.14
CA GLU A 600 -17.70 -24.64 1.04
C GLU A 600 -17.37 -23.73 2.23
N VAL A 601 -18.29 -22.82 2.55
CA VAL A 601 -18.20 -21.97 3.73
C VAL A 601 -19.10 -22.56 4.81
N TYR A 602 -18.53 -22.92 5.96
CA TYR A 602 -19.31 -23.34 7.12
C TYR A 602 -18.80 -22.70 8.41
N GLU A 603 -19.71 -22.40 9.33
CA GLU A 603 -19.40 -21.88 10.66
C GLU A 603 -19.38 -23.05 11.64
N THR A 604 -18.23 -23.32 12.27
CA THR A 604 -18.14 -24.32 13.33
C THR A 604 -18.61 -23.69 14.63
N GLY A 605 -19.74 -24.14 15.18
CA GLY A 605 -20.47 -23.49 16.28
C GLY A 605 -19.77 -23.34 17.64
N ASP A 606 -18.47 -23.63 17.76
CA ASP A 606 -17.73 -23.53 19.03
C ASP A 606 -16.64 -22.44 19.08
N PHE A 607 -16.36 -21.71 17.99
CA PHE A 607 -15.42 -20.57 18.02
C PHE A 607 -15.88 -19.49 17.05
N SER A 608 -15.51 -18.23 17.32
CA SER A 608 -15.83 -17.04 16.51
C SER A 608 -15.12 -17.02 15.14
N THR A 609 -15.03 -18.16 14.46
CA THR A 609 -14.19 -18.39 13.29
C THR A 609 -14.95 -19.08 12.17
N GLN A 610 -14.96 -18.45 11.00
CA GLN A 610 -15.19 -19.14 9.74
C GLN A 610 -13.94 -19.94 9.40
N LEU A 611 -13.99 -21.26 9.61
CA LEU A 611 -13.05 -22.20 9.02
C LEU A 611 -13.55 -22.49 7.59
N ARG A 612 -12.67 -22.37 6.58
CA ARG A 612 -13.02 -22.47 5.16
C ARG A 612 -12.15 -23.57 4.53
N HIS A 613 -12.76 -24.54 3.87
CA HIS A 613 -12.10 -25.69 3.23
C HIS A 613 -12.40 -25.75 1.73
#